data_AF-A0A8X7U9D6-F1
#
_entry.id   AF-A0A8X7U9D6-F1
#
_cell.length_a   1.000
_cell.length_b   1.000
_cell.length_c   1.000
_cell.angle_alpha   90.00
_cell.angle_beta   90.00
_cell.angle_gamma   90.00
#
_symmetry.space_group_name_H-M   'P 1'
#
loop_
_entity.id
_entity.type
_entity.pdbx_description
1 polymer ?
#
loop_
_entity_poly.entity_id
_entity_poly.type
_entity_poly.pdbx_seq_one_letter_code
_entity_poly.pdbx_strand_id
1 'polypeptide(L)'
;MYRTAASRAKALKLRKMKVEIAELAKNPMGLLMEAVHTAAYSGALANPLYAHESALDRLNGELLEEFMTENFTVARMVLAASGVEHEELLQVAEPLTSDLPNVPRQVEPKSQYTGGDFLQHTVFYVTTLIELFFGHLQATHFALAFEVPGWNNEKEAVIATVLQDDIYAYIDWRGNYDVVQSDAFRRDDDVEDDRVKNLMELIKT
;
A
#
# COMPACT_ATOMS: atom_id res chain seq x y z
N MET A 1 36.24 11.62 14.29
CA MET A 1 36.04 11.11 12.91
C MET A 1 34.72 10.34 12.74
N TYR A 2 34.36 9.39 13.62
CA TYR A 2 33.12 8.59 13.49
C TYR A 2 31.79 9.36 13.56
N ARG A 3 31.63 10.32 14.49
CA ARG A 3 30.40 11.12 14.62
C ARG A 3 30.03 11.91 13.35
N THR A 4 31.04 12.30 12.56
CA THR A 4 30.87 13.10 11.34
C THR A 4 30.36 12.24 10.16
N ALA A 5 30.73 10.96 10.11
CA ALA A 5 30.26 10.03 9.07
C ALA A 5 28.80 9.61 9.31
N ALA A 6 28.44 9.27 10.54
CA ALA A 6 27.07 8.92 10.92
C ALA A 6 26.09 10.08 10.70
N SER A 7 26.49 11.31 11.07
CA SER A 7 25.69 12.52 10.83
C SER A 7 25.45 12.76 9.32
N ARG A 8 26.46 12.54 8.48
CA ARG A 8 26.33 12.65 7.02
C ARG A 8 25.44 11.55 6.43
N ALA A 9 25.54 10.32 6.91
CA ALA A 9 24.69 9.22 6.48
C ALA A 9 23.21 9.48 6.81
N LYS A 10 22.92 9.98 8.02
CA LYS A 10 21.58 10.42 8.42
C LYS A 10 21.04 11.50 7.48
N ALA A 11 21.81 12.58 7.27
CA ALA A 11 21.40 13.68 6.42
C ALA A 11 21.14 13.23 4.98
N LEU A 12 21.96 12.31 4.45
CA LEU A 12 21.77 11.72 3.13
C LEU A 12 20.47 10.92 3.03
N LYS A 13 20.17 10.07 4.02
CA LYS A 13 18.96 9.24 3.99
C LYS A 13 17.68 10.08 4.12
N LEU A 14 17.67 11.08 5.01
CA LEU A 14 16.56 12.02 5.14
C LEU A 14 16.33 12.81 3.85
N ARG A 15 17.40 13.27 3.19
CA ARG A 15 17.29 13.95 1.90
C ARG A 15 16.67 13.04 0.83
N LYS A 16 17.07 11.77 0.77
CA LYS A 16 16.46 10.80 -0.15
C LYS A 16 14.97 10.60 0.13
N MET A 17 14.58 10.44 1.39
CA MET A 17 13.17 10.31 1.76
C MET A 17 12.34 11.53 1.33
N LYS A 18 12.87 12.75 1.48
CA LYS A 18 12.17 13.96 1.00
C LYS A 18 11.96 13.95 -0.51
N VAL A 19 12.93 13.45 -1.27
CA VAL A 19 12.80 13.29 -2.73
C VAL A 19 11.74 12.23 -3.07
N GLU A 20 11.79 11.07 -2.42
CA GLU A 20 10.81 9.97 -2.61
C GLU A 20 9.38 10.43 -2.30
N ILE A 21 9.17 11.20 -1.23
CA ILE A 21 7.86 11.79 -0.89
C ILE A 21 7.40 12.79 -1.95
N ALA A 22 8.30 13.63 -2.47
CA ALA A 22 7.97 14.58 -3.54
C ALA A 22 7.70 13.88 -4.88
N GLU A 23 8.28 12.71 -5.12
CA GLU A 23 7.98 11.87 -6.29
C GLU A 23 6.63 11.17 -6.15
N LEU A 24 6.29 10.68 -4.96
CA LEU A 24 4.96 10.13 -4.68
C LEU A 24 3.85 11.16 -4.94
N ALA A 25 4.09 12.44 -4.64
CA ALA A 25 3.14 13.52 -4.92
C ALA A 25 2.80 13.66 -6.43
N LYS A 26 3.61 13.07 -7.31
CA LYS A 26 3.38 13.01 -8.77
C LYS A 26 2.69 11.71 -9.21
N ASN A 27 2.51 10.75 -8.32
CA ASN A 27 1.85 9.47 -8.57
C ASN A 27 0.41 9.49 -7.99
N PRO A 28 -0.61 9.83 -8.80
CA PRO A 28 -1.98 9.96 -8.31
C PRO A 28 -2.54 8.65 -7.73
N MET A 29 -2.14 7.48 -8.27
CA MET A 29 -2.57 6.18 -7.76
C MET A 29 -2.04 5.92 -6.34
N GLY A 30 -0.76 6.24 -6.09
CA GLY A 30 -0.16 6.11 -4.76
C GLY A 30 -0.86 7.00 -3.72
N LEU A 31 -1.20 8.23 -4.09
CA LEU A 31 -1.94 9.15 -3.22
C LEU A 31 -3.36 8.66 -2.93
N LEU A 32 -4.07 8.14 -3.94
CA LEU A 32 -5.40 7.57 -3.75
C LEU A 32 -5.38 6.38 -2.78
N MET A 33 -4.39 5.50 -2.89
CA MET A 33 -4.27 4.35 -1.98
C MET A 33 -4.02 4.77 -0.53
N GLU A 34 -3.17 5.78 -0.29
CA GLU A 34 -2.96 6.34 1.05
C GLU A 34 -4.22 7.02 1.60
N ALA A 35 -4.91 7.79 0.75
CA ALA A 35 -6.13 8.51 1.11
C ALA A 35 -7.26 7.54 1.49
N VAL A 36 -7.42 6.43 0.74
CA VAL A 36 -8.41 5.40 1.03
C VAL A 36 -8.19 4.82 2.44
N HIS A 37 -6.97 4.42 2.78
CA HIS A 37 -6.68 3.84 4.10
C HIS A 37 -6.89 4.86 5.23
N THR A 38 -6.37 6.07 5.04
CA THR A 38 -6.45 7.15 6.04
C THR A 38 -7.89 7.58 6.30
N ALA A 39 -8.73 7.64 5.27
CA ALA A 39 -10.12 8.05 5.39
C ALA A 39 -11.03 6.92 5.89
N ALA A 40 -10.81 5.68 5.44
CA ALA A 40 -11.71 4.57 5.68
C ALA A 40 -11.57 3.94 7.07
N TYR A 41 -10.39 4.05 7.69
CA TYR A 41 -10.08 3.38 8.95
C TYR A 41 -9.83 4.35 10.09
N SER A 42 -10.10 3.87 11.30
CA SER A 42 -9.55 4.42 12.54
C SER A 42 -8.60 3.41 13.18
N GLY A 43 -7.56 3.90 13.86
CA GLY A 43 -6.57 3.06 14.53
C GLY A 43 -5.35 2.75 13.65
N ALA A 44 -4.87 1.51 13.70
CA ALA A 44 -3.56 1.14 13.17
C ALA A 44 -3.43 1.29 11.64
N LEU A 45 -4.47 0.89 10.90
CA LEU A 45 -4.53 0.95 9.43
C LEU A 45 -4.75 2.38 8.89
N ALA A 46 -5.14 3.32 9.75
CA ALA A 46 -5.26 4.73 9.39
C ALA A 46 -3.92 5.47 9.40
N ASN A 47 -2.86 4.83 9.92
CA ASN A 47 -1.53 5.43 9.94
C ASN A 47 -0.98 5.48 8.51
N PRO A 48 -0.45 6.64 8.08
CA PRO A 48 0.09 6.77 6.73
C PRO A 48 1.34 5.90 6.57
N LEU A 49 1.46 5.26 5.41
CA LEU A 49 2.66 4.48 5.05
C LEU A 49 3.84 5.42 4.82
N TYR A 50 3.58 6.57 4.20
CA TYR A 50 4.57 7.60 3.95
C TYR A 50 4.59 8.63 5.08
N ALA A 51 5.76 8.83 5.67
CA ALA A 51 5.94 9.83 6.69
C ALA A 51 5.61 11.23 6.12
N HIS A 52 4.73 11.97 6.81
CA HIS A 52 4.55 13.40 6.54
C HIS A 52 5.88 14.14 6.70
N GLU A 53 6.09 15.20 5.92
CA GLU A 53 7.34 15.96 5.99
C GLU A 53 7.63 16.48 7.41
N SER A 54 6.57 16.88 8.15
CA SER A 54 6.65 17.29 9.55
C SER A 54 7.10 16.18 10.52
N ALA A 55 6.95 14.90 10.16
CA ALA A 55 7.44 13.78 10.93
C ALA A 55 8.94 13.51 10.70
N LEU A 56 9.47 13.86 9.51
CA LEU A 56 10.87 13.59 9.16
C LEU A 56 11.86 14.30 10.08
N ASP A 57 11.55 15.52 10.50
CA ASP A 57 12.42 16.30 11.37
C ASP A 57 12.52 15.71 12.80
N ARG A 58 11.53 14.90 13.19
CA ARG A 58 11.50 14.19 14.48
C ARG A 58 12.26 12.86 14.46
N LEU A 59 12.52 12.30 13.28
CA LEU A 59 13.24 11.03 13.14
C LEU A 59 14.70 11.16 13.59
N ASN A 60 15.10 10.32 14.53
CA ASN A 60 16.44 10.30 15.08
C ASN A 60 16.89 8.86 15.41
N GLY A 61 18.19 8.68 15.68
CA GLY A 61 18.78 7.36 15.87
C GLY A 61 18.21 6.63 17.08
N GLU A 62 18.03 7.33 18.20
CA GLU A 62 17.50 6.76 19.45
C GLU A 62 16.08 6.22 19.24
N LEU A 63 15.20 6.99 18.58
CA LEU A 63 13.84 6.56 18.26
C LEU A 63 13.82 5.34 17.33
N LEU A 64 14.74 5.26 16.37
CA LEU A 64 14.85 4.11 15.46
C LEU A 64 15.38 2.87 16.19
N GLU A 65 16.37 3.03 17.07
CA GLU A 65 16.91 1.95 17.89
C GLU A 65 15.85 1.41 18.87
N GLU A 66 15.07 2.28 19.49
CA GLU A 66 13.93 1.91 20.33
C GLU A 66 12.89 1.13 19.52
N PHE A 67 12.47 1.66 18.37
CA PHE A 67 11.52 0.98 17.49
C PHE A 67 12.01 -0.41 17.04
N MET A 68 13.29 -0.54 16.66
CA MET A 68 13.87 -1.82 16.29
C MET A 68 13.90 -2.78 17.48
N THR A 69 14.33 -2.33 18.65
CA THR A 69 14.42 -3.17 19.87
C THR A 69 13.05 -3.73 20.26
N GLU A 70 12.01 -2.93 20.12
CA GLU A 70 10.64 -3.32 20.46
C GLU A 70 9.98 -4.25 19.43
N ASN A 71 10.31 -4.08 18.14
CA ASN A 71 9.57 -4.75 17.05
C ASN A 71 10.34 -5.88 16.36
N PHE A 72 11.67 -5.87 16.36
CA PHE A 72 12.53 -6.83 15.66
C PHE A 72 12.89 -7.98 16.60
N THR A 73 11.85 -8.75 16.95
CA THR A 73 11.91 -9.82 17.94
C THR A 73 11.81 -11.19 17.27
N VAL A 74 12.37 -12.24 17.88
CA VAL A 74 12.33 -13.61 17.32
C VAL A 74 10.92 -14.06 16.96
N ALA A 75 9.93 -13.76 17.81
CA ALA A 75 8.53 -14.13 17.59
C ALA A 75 7.85 -13.45 16.36
N ARG A 76 8.53 -12.51 15.70
CA ARG A 76 8.04 -11.72 14.55
C ARG A 76 8.95 -11.79 13.32
N MET A 77 10.02 -12.58 13.37
CA MET A 77 10.97 -12.71 12.28
C MET A 77 10.82 -14.09 11.62
N VAL A 78 10.84 -14.11 10.29
CA VAL A 78 10.80 -15.33 9.48
C VAL A 78 11.93 -15.25 8.47
N LEU A 79 12.81 -16.25 8.46
CA LEU A 79 13.80 -16.45 7.41
C LEU A 79 13.22 -17.41 6.37
N ALA A 80 13.00 -16.91 5.16
CA ALA A 80 12.51 -17.71 4.04
C ALA A 80 13.62 -17.90 3.00
N ALA A 81 13.81 -19.13 2.54
CA ALA A 81 14.75 -19.49 1.48
C ALA A 81 14.09 -20.47 0.50
N SER A 82 14.54 -20.46 -0.75
CA SER A 82 14.08 -21.37 -1.79
C SER A 82 15.29 -21.93 -2.54
N GLY A 83 15.27 -23.23 -2.84
CA GLY A 83 16.37 -23.92 -3.52
C GLY A 83 17.62 -24.13 -2.65
N VAL A 84 17.49 -24.05 -1.33
CA VAL A 84 18.56 -24.29 -0.35
C VAL A 84 18.14 -25.44 0.55
N GLU A 85 19.11 -26.26 0.94
CA GLU A 85 18.88 -27.36 1.88
C GLU A 85 18.69 -26.81 3.30
N HIS A 86 17.79 -27.43 4.07
CA HIS A 86 17.32 -26.85 5.33
C HIS A 86 18.41 -26.84 6.41
N GLU A 87 19.16 -27.92 6.54
CA GLU A 87 20.25 -28.10 7.47
C GLU A 87 21.44 -27.16 7.14
N GLU A 88 21.75 -26.95 5.86
CA GLU A 88 22.72 -25.95 5.41
C GLU A 88 22.28 -24.54 5.79
N LEU A 89 20.99 -24.22 5.62
CA LEU A 89 20.44 -22.93 6.03
C LEU A 89 20.55 -22.74 7.55
N LEU A 90 20.23 -23.75 8.35
CA LEU A 90 20.31 -23.69 9.81
C LEU A 90 21.74 -23.45 10.30
N GLN A 91 22.74 -24.13 9.72
CA GLN A 91 24.15 -23.95 10.10
C GLN A 91 24.62 -22.49 10.00
N VAL A 92 24.06 -21.72 9.07
CA VAL A 92 24.37 -20.30 8.89
C VAL A 92 23.42 -19.41 9.70
N ALA A 93 22.13 -19.72 9.73
CA ALA A 93 21.11 -18.87 10.32
C ALA A 93 21.13 -18.88 11.86
N GLU A 94 21.33 -20.04 12.50
CA GLU A 94 21.27 -20.16 13.95
C GLU A 94 22.32 -19.27 14.64
N PRO A 95 23.62 -19.27 14.26
CA PRO A 95 24.61 -18.40 14.90
C PRO A 95 24.28 -16.91 14.74
N LEU A 96 23.72 -16.52 13.59
CA LEU A 96 23.39 -15.13 13.24
C LEU A 96 22.12 -14.59 13.92
N THR A 97 21.30 -15.46 14.48
CA THR A 97 20.00 -15.11 15.08
C THR A 97 19.90 -15.46 16.57
N SER A 98 20.93 -16.14 17.10
CA SER A 98 20.98 -16.63 18.49
C SER A 98 20.94 -15.54 19.56
N ASP A 99 21.33 -14.31 19.22
CA ASP A 99 21.38 -13.15 20.12
C ASP A 99 20.10 -12.30 20.09
N LEU A 100 19.13 -12.66 19.23
CA LEU A 100 17.90 -11.90 19.10
C LEU A 100 17.00 -12.01 20.35
N PRO A 101 16.29 -10.94 20.71
CA PRO A 101 15.45 -10.92 21.90
C PRO A 101 14.25 -11.86 21.74
N ASN A 102 14.17 -12.84 22.65
CA ASN A 102 13.04 -13.76 22.76
C ASN A 102 11.99 -13.21 23.72
N VAL A 103 11.23 -12.23 23.24
CA VAL A 103 10.12 -11.60 23.98
C VAL A 103 8.76 -12.12 23.47
N PRO A 104 7.73 -12.20 24.35
CA PRO A 104 6.39 -12.58 23.92
C PRO A 104 5.85 -11.65 22.84
N ARG A 105 5.09 -12.22 21.88
CA ARG A 105 4.43 -11.44 20.83
C ARG A 105 3.50 -10.41 21.47
N GLN A 106 3.75 -9.12 21.23
CA GLN A 106 2.82 -8.08 21.69
C GLN A 106 1.51 -8.14 20.90
N VAL A 107 0.44 -7.68 21.54
CA VAL A 107 -0.92 -7.63 20.98
C VAL A 107 -0.93 -6.76 19.72
N GLU A 108 -1.58 -7.26 18.68
CA GLU A 108 -1.73 -6.53 17.43
C GLU A 108 -2.60 -5.28 17.61
N PRO A 109 -2.16 -4.13 17.08
CA PRO A 109 -2.94 -2.91 17.18
C PRO A 109 -4.22 -3.06 16.35
N LYS A 110 -5.36 -2.68 16.95
CA LYS A 110 -6.67 -2.83 16.31
C LYS A 110 -6.95 -1.69 15.34
N SER A 111 -7.75 -1.99 14.33
CA SER A 111 -8.31 -1.00 13.42
C SER A 111 -9.78 -1.28 13.22
N GLN A 112 -10.55 -0.24 12.92
CA GLN A 112 -11.97 -0.35 12.63
C GLN A 112 -12.28 0.43 11.36
N TYR A 113 -12.96 -0.23 10.41
CA TYR A 113 -13.52 0.44 9.26
C TYR A 113 -14.68 1.33 9.69
N THR A 114 -14.56 2.61 9.39
CA THR A 114 -15.58 3.62 9.66
C THR A 114 -16.18 4.18 8.37
N GLY A 115 -15.57 3.85 7.22
CA GLY A 115 -15.77 4.60 5.98
C GLY A 115 -15.29 6.04 6.12
N GLY A 116 -15.46 6.82 5.05
CA GLY A 116 -15.10 8.24 5.03
C GLY A 116 -14.92 8.75 3.60
N ASP A 117 -14.78 10.07 3.47
CA ASP A 117 -14.45 10.74 2.23
C ASP A 117 -13.16 11.57 2.40
N PHE A 118 -12.39 11.66 1.32
CA PHE A 118 -11.18 12.48 1.27
C PHE A 118 -11.14 13.22 -0.05
N LEU A 119 -10.99 14.55 0.02
CA LEU A 119 -10.93 15.43 -1.14
C LEU A 119 -9.68 16.29 -1.04
N GLN A 120 -8.82 16.19 -2.04
CA GLN A 120 -7.61 17.00 -2.13
C GLN A 120 -7.53 17.68 -3.49
N HIS A 121 -7.54 19.01 -3.47
CA HIS A 121 -7.35 19.82 -4.66
C HIS A 121 -5.85 20.07 -4.87
N THR A 122 -5.29 19.56 -5.96
CA THR A 122 -3.88 19.78 -6.31
C THR A 122 -3.79 20.72 -7.51
N VAL A 123 -3.21 21.90 -7.32
CA VAL A 123 -2.93 22.83 -8.43
C VAL A 123 -1.55 22.51 -8.99
N PHE A 124 -1.50 21.96 -10.20
CA PHE A 124 -0.24 21.78 -10.90
C PHE A 124 0.01 23.03 -11.75
N TYR A 125 0.91 23.91 -11.31
CA TYR A 125 1.38 25.01 -12.14
C TYR A 125 2.39 24.44 -13.15
N VAL A 126 1.99 24.01 -14.35
CA VAL A 126 2.97 23.70 -15.41
C VAL A 126 3.37 25.01 -16.07
N THR A 127 4.40 25.67 -15.54
CA THR A 127 5.02 26.80 -16.23
C THR A 127 5.96 26.30 -17.32
N THR A 128 5.46 25.74 -18.42
CA THR A 128 6.20 25.68 -19.70
C THR A 128 5.23 25.46 -20.86
N LEU A 129 5.59 26.02 -22.03
CA LEU A 129 4.92 26.12 -23.35
C LEU A 129 4.10 24.90 -23.86
N ILE A 130 4.09 23.77 -23.15
CA ILE A 130 3.32 22.56 -23.45
C ILE A 130 1.81 22.79 -23.23
N GLU A 131 1.40 23.54 -22.21
CA GLU A 131 -0.02 23.82 -21.94
C GLU A 131 -0.71 24.59 -23.08
N LEU A 132 0.02 25.46 -23.77
CA LEU A 132 -0.49 26.26 -24.89
C LEU A 132 -0.75 25.43 -26.15
N PHE A 133 -0.08 24.29 -26.32
CA PHE A 133 -0.18 23.46 -27.53
C PHE A 133 -1.02 22.20 -27.35
N PHE A 134 -1.08 21.63 -26.14
CA PHE A 134 -1.71 20.31 -25.94
C PHE A 134 -3.02 20.32 -25.16
N GLY A 135 -3.42 21.45 -24.58
CA GLY A 135 -4.64 21.53 -23.78
C GLY A 135 -4.54 20.72 -22.49
N HIS A 136 -5.06 21.27 -21.40
CA HIS A 136 -5.14 20.55 -20.14
C HIS A 136 -6.04 19.32 -20.28
N LEU A 137 -5.48 18.12 -20.16
CA LEU A 137 -6.21 17.01 -19.53
C LEU A 137 -5.89 17.06 -18.04
N GLN A 138 -6.48 18.02 -17.34
CA GLN A 138 -6.59 17.97 -15.88
C GLN A 138 -7.51 16.80 -15.55
N ALA A 139 -6.92 15.62 -15.34
CA ALA A 139 -7.67 14.44 -14.96
C ALA A 139 -7.94 14.45 -13.45
N THR A 140 -9.20 14.41 -13.07
CA THR A 140 -9.61 14.11 -11.69
C THR A 140 -9.48 12.61 -11.47
N HIS A 141 -8.76 12.23 -10.43
CA HIS A 141 -8.61 10.82 -10.04
C HIS A 141 -9.45 10.57 -8.79
N PHE A 142 -10.19 9.47 -8.75
CA PHE A 142 -10.98 9.07 -7.59
C PHE A 142 -10.84 7.57 -7.34
N ALA A 143 -11.08 7.15 -6.10
CA ALA A 143 -11.13 5.74 -5.70
C ALA A 143 -12.33 5.53 -4.79
N LEU A 144 -13.03 4.41 -4.99
CA LEU A 144 -14.07 3.91 -4.09
C LEU A 144 -13.63 2.55 -3.59
N ALA A 145 -13.70 2.34 -2.28
CA ALA A 145 -13.23 1.13 -1.64
C ALA A 145 -14.24 0.67 -0.58
N PHE A 146 -14.29 -0.64 -0.37
CA PHE A 146 -15.15 -1.30 0.59
C PHE A 146 -14.32 -2.25 1.46
N GLU A 147 -14.69 -2.39 2.73
CA GLU A 147 -14.06 -3.38 3.60
C GLU A 147 -14.43 -4.80 3.16
N VAL A 148 -13.42 -5.66 3.11
CA VAL A 148 -13.58 -7.10 2.92
C VAL A 148 -12.95 -7.86 4.09
N PRO A 149 -13.38 -9.10 4.33
CA PRO A 149 -12.82 -9.94 5.39
C PRO A 149 -11.32 -10.19 5.21
N GLY A 150 -10.59 -10.24 6.34
CA GLY A 150 -9.13 -10.40 6.35
C GLY A 150 -8.65 -11.84 6.13
N TRP A 151 -7.34 -12.01 6.03
CA TRP A 151 -6.66 -13.28 5.72
C TRP A 151 -7.00 -14.47 6.64
N ASN A 152 -7.42 -14.23 7.88
CA ASN A 152 -7.83 -15.30 8.79
C ASN A 152 -9.15 -15.98 8.37
N ASN A 153 -9.94 -15.33 7.50
CA ASN A 153 -11.06 -15.96 6.83
C ASN A 153 -10.66 -16.32 5.40
N GLU A 154 -9.91 -17.41 5.24
CA GLU A 154 -9.35 -17.86 3.96
C GLU A 154 -10.40 -17.95 2.86
N LYS A 155 -11.59 -18.50 3.17
CA LYS A 155 -12.67 -18.63 2.20
C LYS A 155 -13.09 -17.28 1.64
N GLU A 156 -13.32 -16.29 2.51
CA GLU A 156 -13.73 -14.95 2.08
C GLU A 156 -12.60 -14.18 1.41
N ALA A 157 -11.35 -14.36 1.84
CA ALA A 157 -10.17 -13.78 1.18
C ALA A 157 -9.98 -14.33 -0.25
N VAL A 158 -10.20 -15.63 -0.45
CA VAL A 158 -10.18 -16.26 -1.78
C VAL A 158 -11.33 -15.72 -2.64
N ILE A 159 -12.54 -15.61 -2.09
CA ILE A 159 -13.68 -15.01 -2.80
C ILE A 159 -13.36 -13.57 -3.23
N ALA A 160 -12.79 -12.75 -2.34
CA ALA A 160 -12.41 -11.37 -2.66
C ALA A 160 -11.33 -11.33 -3.77
N THR A 161 -10.37 -12.26 -3.75
CA THR A 161 -9.34 -12.36 -4.80
C THR A 161 -9.94 -12.73 -6.15
N VAL A 162 -10.88 -13.67 -6.17
CA VAL A 162 -11.59 -14.07 -7.39
C VAL A 162 -12.43 -12.90 -7.92
N LEU A 163 -13.19 -12.23 -7.05
CA LEU A 163 -13.97 -11.04 -7.44
C LEU A 163 -13.08 -9.93 -8.01
N GLN A 164 -11.90 -9.72 -7.43
CA GLN A 164 -10.93 -8.75 -7.93
C GLN A 164 -10.47 -9.12 -9.36
N ASP A 165 -10.06 -10.37 -9.60
CA ASP A 165 -9.64 -10.84 -10.93
C ASP A 165 -10.78 -10.74 -11.97
N ASP A 166 -11.99 -11.11 -11.54
CA ASP A 166 -13.19 -11.08 -12.35
C ASP A 166 -13.60 -9.66 -12.75
N ILE A 167 -13.50 -8.69 -11.85
CA ILE A 167 -13.84 -7.29 -12.12
C ILE A 167 -12.82 -6.65 -13.09
N TYR A 168 -11.53 -7.01 -13.01
CA TYR A 168 -10.52 -6.45 -13.89
C TYR A 168 -10.77 -6.73 -15.38
N ALA A 169 -11.53 -7.80 -15.71
CA ALA A 169 -11.92 -8.09 -17.09
C ALA A 169 -12.91 -7.06 -17.69
N TYR A 170 -13.59 -6.25 -16.86
CA TYR A 170 -14.63 -5.30 -17.27
C TYR A 170 -14.23 -3.83 -17.16
N ILE A 171 -12.96 -3.54 -16.83
CA ILE A 171 -12.44 -2.17 -16.69
C ILE A 171 -11.39 -1.92 -17.78
N ASP A 172 -11.69 -1.07 -18.76
CA ASP A 172 -10.70 -0.60 -19.74
C ASP A 172 -9.90 0.58 -19.17
N TRP A 173 -8.59 0.40 -19.13
CA TRP A 173 -7.64 1.39 -18.61
C TRP A 173 -7.13 2.36 -19.69
N ARG A 174 -7.62 2.28 -20.94
CA ARG A 174 -7.19 3.12 -22.07
C ARG A 174 -8.03 4.38 -22.30
N GLY A 175 -9.19 4.49 -21.64
CA GLY A 175 -10.08 5.66 -21.69
C GLY A 175 -10.30 6.29 -20.32
N ASN A 176 -10.95 7.46 -20.28
CA ASN A 176 -11.45 8.07 -19.04
C ASN A 176 -12.50 7.15 -18.41
N TYR A 177 -12.09 6.14 -17.64
CA TYR A 177 -12.93 5.25 -16.81
C TYR A 177 -14.37 5.05 -17.34
N ASP A 178 -14.50 4.69 -18.61
CA ASP A 178 -15.78 4.17 -19.10
C ASP A 178 -15.84 2.73 -18.62
N VAL A 179 -16.93 2.34 -17.95
CA VAL A 179 -17.25 0.91 -17.78
C VAL A 179 -17.52 0.40 -19.18
N VAL A 180 -16.49 -0.15 -19.81
CA VAL A 180 -16.63 -0.70 -21.15
C VAL A 180 -17.38 -2.00 -20.97
N GLN A 181 -18.69 -1.99 -21.27
CA GLN A 181 -19.38 -3.19 -21.75
C GLN A 181 -18.74 -3.59 -23.08
N SER A 182 -17.52 -4.12 -23.00
CA SER A 182 -16.75 -4.54 -24.16
C SER A 182 -17.22 -5.94 -24.49
N ASP A 183 -18.12 -6.05 -25.47
CA ASP A 183 -18.49 -7.30 -26.12
C ASP A 183 -17.25 -8.10 -26.62
N ALA A 184 -16.07 -7.46 -26.70
CA ALA A 184 -14.83 -8.09 -27.08
C ALA A 184 -14.19 -8.98 -26.00
N PHE A 185 -14.66 -8.93 -24.74
CA PHE A 185 -14.17 -9.76 -23.63
C PHE A 185 -15.23 -10.71 -23.03
N ARG A 186 -16.46 -10.75 -23.57
CA ARG A 186 -17.45 -11.79 -23.23
C ARG A 186 -16.81 -13.16 -23.51
N ARG A 187 -16.60 -13.98 -22.49
CA ARG A 187 -16.65 -15.43 -22.69
C ARG A 187 -18.12 -15.73 -22.88
N ASP A 188 -18.44 -16.37 -23.99
CA ASP A 188 -19.81 -16.76 -24.33
C ASP A 188 -20.18 -18.00 -23.48
N ASP A 189 -20.18 -17.84 -22.16
CA ASP A 189 -20.64 -18.84 -21.21
C ASP A 189 -21.75 -18.28 -20.30
N ASP A 190 -22.72 -19.12 -19.98
CA ASP A 190 -23.89 -18.76 -19.18
C ASP A 190 -23.51 -18.34 -17.74
N VAL A 191 -22.29 -18.65 -17.31
CA VAL A 191 -21.77 -18.38 -15.96
C VAL A 191 -21.38 -16.90 -15.82
N GLU A 192 -20.90 -16.29 -16.89
CA GLU A 192 -20.48 -14.89 -16.92
C GLU A 192 -21.66 -13.92 -16.75
N ASP A 193 -22.79 -14.16 -17.43
CA ASP A 193 -23.99 -13.32 -17.35
C ASP A 193 -24.62 -13.32 -15.94
N ASP A 194 -24.57 -14.47 -15.24
CA ASP A 194 -25.03 -14.58 -13.85
C ASP A 194 -24.13 -13.80 -12.87
N ARG A 195 -22.81 -13.79 -13.10
CA ARG A 195 -21.84 -13.05 -12.28
C ARG A 195 -22.00 -11.53 -12.42
N VAL A 196 -22.15 -11.04 -13.66
CA VAL A 196 -22.39 -9.61 -13.93
C VAL A 196 -23.72 -9.16 -13.33
N LYS A 197 -24.76 -9.99 -13.43
CA LYS A 197 -26.06 -9.71 -12.83
C LYS A 197 -25.98 -9.61 -11.30
N ASN A 198 -25.29 -10.55 -10.65
CA ASN A 198 -25.10 -10.52 -9.19
C ASN A 198 -24.30 -9.30 -8.73
N LEU A 199 -23.25 -8.91 -9.47
CA LEU A 199 -22.48 -7.70 -9.19
C LEU A 199 -23.36 -6.43 -9.30
N MET A 200 -24.21 -6.37 -10.33
CA MET A 200 -25.13 -5.24 -10.54
C MET A 200 -26.25 -5.16 -9.49
N GLU A 201 -26.67 -6.29 -8.91
CA GLU A 201 -27.60 -6.29 -7.77
C GLU A 201 -26.93 -5.81 -6.50
N LEU A 202 -25.68 -6.22 -6.25
CA LEU A 202 -24.91 -5.82 -5.06
C LEU A 202 -24.67 -4.30 -5.00
N ILE A 203 -24.42 -3.66 -6.15
CA ILE A 203 -24.16 -2.21 -6.25
C ILE A 203 -25.42 -1.35 -6.04
N LYS A 204 -26.62 -1.93 -6.19
CA LYS A 204 -27.90 -1.21 -6.06
C LYS A 204 -28.46 -1.18 -4.63
N THR A 205 -27.81 -1.86 -3.69
CA THR A 205 -28.13 -1.89 -2.25
C THR A 205 -27.23 -0.96 -1.45
#